data_AF-A0A212FK04-F1
#
_entry.id   AF-A0A212FK04-F1
#
_cell.length_a   1.000
_cell.length_b   1.000
_cell.length_c   1.000
_cell.angle_alpha   90.00
_cell.angle_beta   90.00
_cell.angle_gamma   90.00
#
_symmetry.space_group_name_H-M   'P 1'
#
loop_
_entity.id
_entity.type
_entity.pdbx_description
1 polymer ?
#
loop_
_entity_poly.entity_id
_entity_poly.type
_entity_poly.pdbx_seq_one_letter_code
_entity_poly.pdbx_strand_id
1 'polypeptide(L)'
;VAKEMKDVNFAVSDKDDFTHELNDFGIDFAKGDKPVVGGKDADGNKFVMSSEFSIENLLAFAKDLLDGKLEPFIKSEPVPENNDGPVKVAVGKNFKELVTDSGRDALVEFYAPWCGHCQKLAPVWEELGEKLKDEEVDIVKIDATANDWPKSLYDVSGFPTIFWKPKDNSKKPVRYNGGRALEDFVKYVSDNASNELKGFDRKGNAKKDEL
;
A
#
# COMPACT_ATOMS: atom_id res chain seq x y z
N VAL A 1 -18.97 4.82 29.74
CA VAL A 1 -18.00 5.49 28.84
C VAL A 1 -18.46 6.89 28.43
N ALA A 2 -19.49 7.06 27.60
CA ALA A 2 -19.89 8.39 27.10
C ALA A 2 -20.16 9.46 28.18
N LYS A 3 -20.70 9.08 29.35
CA LYS A 3 -20.90 10.02 30.48
C LYS A 3 -19.59 10.49 31.13
N GLU A 4 -18.54 9.68 31.05
CA GLU A 4 -17.20 9.95 31.61
C GLU A 4 -16.33 10.73 30.61
N MET A 5 -16.36 10.32 29.34
CA MET A 5 -15.56 10.88 28.25
C MET A 5 -16.30 12.00 27.52
N LYS A 6 -16.38 13.19 28.13
CA LYS A 6 -17.15 14.32 27.57
C LYS A 6 -16.54 14.93 26.31
N ASP A 7 -15.25 14.75 26.09
CA ASP A 7 -14.52 15.27 24.92
C ASP A 7 -14.59 14.33 23.70
N VAL A 8 -15.30 13.21 23.82
CA VAL A 8 -15.49 12.24 22.73
C VAL A 8 -16.99 12.12 22.43
N ASN A 9 -17.35 12.26 21.17
CA ASN A 9 -18.71 12.00 20.70
C ASN A 9 -18.90 10.50 20.43
N PHE A 10 -20.02 9.95 20.90
CA PHE A 10 -20.38 8.56 20.68
C PHE A 10 -21.67 8.48 19.87
N ALA A 11 -21.69 7.58 18.90
CA ALA A 11 -22.88 7.23 18.13
C ALA A 11 -22.99 5.70 18.07
N VAL A 12 -24.21 5.20 17.84
CA VAL A 12 -24.48 3.78 17.61
C VAL A 12 -25.29 3.70 16.31
N SER A 13 -24.82 2.86 15.39
CA SER A 13 -25.46 2.58 14.11
C SER A 13 -25.81 1.10 14.05
N ASP A 14 -26.88 0.77 13.32
CA ASP A 14 -27.21 -0.61 13.00
C ASP A 14 -26.22 -1.17 11.97
N LYS A 15 -25.67 -2.37 12.21
CA LYS A 15 -24.62 -2.94 11.36
C LYS A 15 -25.11 -3.36 9.97
N ASP A 16 -26.40 -3.69 9.86
CA ASP A 16 -27.02 -4.18 8.63
C ASP A 16 -27.49 -3.00 7.77
N ASP A 17 -27.97 -1.91 8.40
CA ASP A 17 -28.34 -0.69 7.68
C ASP A 17 -27.12 0.17 7.26
N PHE A 18 -26.05 0.16 8.07
CA PHE A 18 -24.87 1.03 7.89
C PHE A 18 -23.59 0.25 7.51
N THR A 19 -23.71 -0.81 6.73
CA THR A 19 -22.55 -1.63 6.31
C THR A 19 -21.46 -0.82 5.61
N HIS A 20 -21.83 0.22 4.85
CA HIS A 20 -20.88 1.11 4.19
C HIS A 20 -19.98 1.87 5.19
N GLU A 21 -20.49 2.23 6.37
CA GLU A 21 -19.69 2.85 7.44
C GLU A 21 -18.69 1.84 8.01
N LEU A 22 -19.07 0.57 8.14
CA LEU A 22 -18.17 -0.49 8.60
C LEU A 22 -17.02 -0.72 7.61
N ASN A 23 -17.32 -0.75 6.31
CA ASN A 23 -16.31 -0.92 5.26
C ASN A 23 -15.29 0.22 5.28
N ASP A 24 -15.73 1.41 5.70
CA ASP A 24 -14.90 2.59 5.88
C ASP A 24 -13.78 2.35 6.92
N PHE A 25 -14.02 1.46 7.88
CA PHE A 25 -13.09 0.96 8.91
C PHE A 25 -12.48 -0.41 8.56
N GLY A 26 -12.63 -0.89 7.31
CA GLY A 26 -12.16 -2.21 6.88
C GLY A 26 -12.88 -3.37 7.54
N ILE A 27 -14.09 -3.15 8.06
CA ILE A 27 -14.94 -4.18 8.61
C ILE A 27 -15.95 -4.54 7.52
N ASP A 28 -15.69 -5.64 6.82
CA ASP A 28 -16.61 -6.12 5.78
C ASP A 28 -17.94 -6.60 6.37
N PHE A 29 -17.87 -7.23 7.55
CA PHE A 29 -19.03 -7.71 8.29
C PHE A 29 -18.73 -7.83 9.78
N ALA A 30 -19.62 -7.28 10.61
CA ALA A 30 -19.56 -7.44 12.06
C ALA A 30 -20.11 -8.82 12.48
N LYS A 31 -19.20 -9.75 12.76
CA LYS A 31 -19.54 -11.11 13.21
C LYS A 31 -20.13 -11.08 14.63
N GLY A 32 -21.31 -11.65 14.79
CA GLY A 32 -21.95 -11.85 16.10
C GLY A 32 -22.79 -10.67 16.59
N ASP A 33 -23.16 -10.74 17.88
CA ASP A 33 -24.10 -9.81 18.52
C ASP A 33 -23.41 -8.69 19.31
N LYS A 34 -22.08 -8.78 19.47
CA LYS A 34 -21.31 -7.76 20.16
C LYS A 34 -21.02 -6.59 19.19
N PRO A 35 -21.08 -5.34 19.67
CA PRO A 35 -20.70 -4.18 18.87
C PRO A 35 -19.25 -4.25 18.37
N VAL A 36 -19.01 -3.75 17.17
CA VAL A 36 -17.67 -3.39 16.69
C VAL A 36 -17.46 -1.89 16.88
N VAL A 37 -16.23 -1.46 17.15
CA VAL A 37 -15.94 -0.07 17.50
C VAL A 37 -14.90 0.51 16.54
N GLY A 38 -15.30 1.56 15.84
CA GLY A 38 -14.42 2.45 15.09
C GLY A 38 -14.48 3.87 15.66
N GLY A 39 -13.42 4.64 15.47
CA GLY A 39 -13.33 6.04 15.88
C GLY A 39 -12.62 6.89 14.83
N LYS A 40 -12.96 8.17 14.75
CA LYS A 40 -12.23 9.15 13.94
C LYS A 40 -11.68 10.24 14.87
N ASP A 41 -10.44 10.67 14.65
CA ASP A 41 -9.91 11.87 15.31
C ASP A 41 -10.38 13.14 14.61
N ALA A 42 -9.93 14.30 15.09
CA ALA A 42 -10.28 15.61 14.53
C ALA A 42 -9.75 15.83 13.10
N ASP A 43 -8.68 15.12 12.72
CA ASP A 43 -8.09 15.16 11.38
C ASP A 43 -8.75 14.16 10.42
N GLY A 44 -9.70 13.35 10.91
CA GLY A 44 -10.42 12.35 10.15
C GLY A 44 -9.66 11.03 9.99
N ASN A 45 -8.52 10.84 10.68
CA ASN A 45 -7.84 9.55 10.74
C ASN A 45 -8.77 8.54 11.40
N LYS A 46 -8.84 7.34 10.83
CA LYS A 46 -9.72 6.27 11.30
C LYS A 46 -8.95 5.40 12.27
N PHE A 47 -9.63 4.84 13.27
CA PHE A 47 -9.06 3.92 14.25
C PHE A 47 -10.06 2.81 14.51
N VAL A 48 -9.57 1.59 14.71
CA VAL A 48 -10.43 0.41 14.93
C VAL A 48 -9.99 -0.30 16.20
N MET A 49 -10.93 -0.57 17.09
CA MET A 49 -10.66 -1.37 18.29
C MET A 49 -10.55 -2.83 17.90
N SER A 50 -9.36 -3.42 18.09
CA SER A 50 -9.09 -4.84 17.78
C SER A 50 -9.56 -5.80 18.88
N SER A 51 -9.63 -5.31 20.13
CA SER A 51 -10.13 -6.08 21.28
C SER A 51 -11.62 -6.35 21.19
N GLU A 52 -12.08 -7.46 21.77
CA GLU A 52 -13.51 -7.75 21.88
C GLU A 52 -14.24 -6.65 22.69
N PHE A 53 -15.47 -6.35 22.32
CA PHE A 53 -16.25 -5.33 22.99
C PHE A 53 -16.47 -5.63 24.48
N SER A 54 -16.08 -4.68 25.32
CA SER A 54 -16.43 -4.57 26.73
C SER A 54 -16.45 -3.08 27.11
N ILE A 55 -17.08 -2.73 28.24
CA ILE A 55 -17.09 -1.35 28.72
C ILE A 55 -15.68 -0.85 29.04
N GLU A 56 -14.83 -1.74 29.56
CA GLU A 56 -13.43 -1.45 29.86
C GLU A 56 -12.62 -1.18 28.59
N ASN A 57 -12.74 -2.06 27.59
CA ASN A 57 -12.03 -1.90 26.32
C ASN A 57 -12.49 -0.65 25.56
N LEU A 58 -13.80 -0.36 25.56
CA LEU A 58 -14.33 0.86 24.97
C LEU A 58 -13.82 2.13 25.67
N LEU A 59 -13.70 2.09 27.01
CA LEU A 59 -13.15 3.21 27.78
C LEU A 59 -11.66 3.42 27.48
N ALA A 60 -10.88 2.33 27.43
CA ALA A 60 -9.47 2.38 27.09
C ALA A 60 -9.26 2.92 25.67
N PHE A 61 -9.97 2.37 24.68
CA PHE A 61 -9.93 2.83 23.30
C PHE A 61 -10.27 4.32 23.17
N ALA A 62 -11.34 4.80 23.83
CA ALA A 62 -11.72 6.21 23.79
C ALA A 62 -10.66 7.13 24.43
N LYS A 63 -10.01 6.68 25.52
CA LYS A 63 -8.91 7.42 26.17
C LYS A 63 -7.68 7.47 25.27
N ASP A 64 -7.27 6.33 24.71
CA ASP A 64 -6.11 6.25 23.84
C ASP A 64 -6.31 7.01 22.52
N LEU A 65 -7.54 7.03 21.99
CA LEU A 65 -7.91 7.86 20.84
C LEU A 65 -7.73 9.35 21.16
N LEU A 66 -8.28 9.80 22.29
CA LEU A 66 -8.20 11.20 22.72
C LEU A 66 -6.75 11.63 23.02
N ASP A 67 -5.96 10.73 23.61
CA ASP A 67 -4.55 10.96 23.93
C ASP A 67 -3.61 10.83 22.72
N GLY A 68 -4.12 10.46 21.54
CA GLY A 68 -3.32 10.26 20.32
C GLY A 68 -2.35 9.08 20.39
N LYS A 69 -2.68 8.04 21.18
CA LYS A 69 -1.85 6.85 21.40
C LYS A 69 -2.14 5.71 20.44
N LEU A 70 -3.24 5.78 19.71
CA LEU A 70 -3.63 4.76 18.74
C LEU A 70 -2.91 4.95 17.42
N GLU A 71 -2.61 3.84 16.76
CA GLU A 71 -2.16 3.85 15.37
C GLU A 71 -3.38 3.94 14.44
N PRO A 72 -3.37 4.83 13.44
CA PRO A 72 -4.45 4.91 12.46
C PRO A 72 -4.69 3.57 11.76
N PHE A 73 -5.96 3.25 11.56
CA PHE A 73 -6.41 2.17 10.71
C PHE A 73 -5.96 2.42 9.26
N ILE A 74 -5.28 1.42 8.70
CA ILE A 74 -4.84 1.38 7.31
C ILE A 74 -5.63 0.28 6.63
N LYS A 75 -6.41 0.61 5.58
CA LYS A 75 -7.05 -0.39 4.75
C LYS A 75 -5.98 -1.25 4.09
N SER A 76 -6.05 -2.56 4.27
CA SER A 76 -5.04 -3.47 3.74
C SER A 76 -5.63 -4.86 3.58
N GLU A 77 -5.32 -5.48 2.46
CA GLU A 77 -5.41 -6.92 2.32
C GLU A 77 -4.44 -7.62 3.31
N PRO A 78 -4.61 -8.92 3.56
CA PRO A 78 -3.64 -9.70 4.32
C PRO A 78 -2.24 -9.57 3.69
N VAL A 79 -1.22 -9.42 4.54
CA VAL A 79 0.17 -9.47 4.06
C VAL A 79 0.41 -10.85 3.47
N PRO A 80 0.89 -10.96 2.22
CA PRO A 80 1.17 -12.25 1.59
C PRO A 80 2.15 -13.08 2.44
N GLU A 81 1.84 -14.36 2.66
CA GLU A 81 2.72 -15.28 3.39
C GLU A 81 4.06 -15.51 2.65
N ASN A 82 4.02 -15.48 1.31
CA ASN A 82 5.19 -15.58 0.45
C ASN A 82 5.21 -14.40 -0.52
N ASN A 83 6.32 -13.68 -0.55
CA ASN A 83 6.55 -12.54 -1.44
C ASN A 83 7.89 -12.64 -2.17
N ASP A 84 8.38 -13.87 -2.42
CA ASP A 84 9.69 -14.14 -3.03
C ASP A 84 9.65 -14.17 -4.56
N GLY A 85 8.47 -13.95 -5.15
CA GLY A 85 8.29 -13.89 -6.59
C GLY A 85 9.04 -12.74 -7.28
N PRO A 86 9.09 -12.78 -8.63
CA PRO A 86 9.73 -11.76 -9.47
C PRO A 86 9.11 -10.36 -9.28
N VAL A 87 7.82 -10.31 -9.00
CA VAL A 87 7.08 -9.09 -8.65
C VAL A 87 6.66 -9.18 -7.18
N LYS A 88 7.06 -8.19 -6.40
CA LYS A 88 6.66 -8.05 -5.00
C LYS A 88 5.24 -7.51 -4.91
N VAL A 89 4.45 -8.09 -4.02
CA VAL A 89 3.07 -7.66 -3.73
C VAL A 89 3.09 -6.77 -2.49
N ALA A 90 2.75 -5.50 -2.69
CA ALA A 90 2.53 -4.55 -1.61
C ALA A 90 1.04 -4.50 -1.25
N VAL A 91 0.79 -4.44 0.05
CA VAL A 91 -0.51 -4.19 0.69
C VAL A 91 -0.34 -3.04 1.67
N GLY A 92 -1.44 -2.45 2.14
CA GLY A 92 -1.37 -1.25 2.98
C GLY A 92 -0.47 -1.41 4.22
N LYS A 93 -0.49 -2.60 4.84
CA LYS A 93 0.28 -2.91 6.05
C LYS A 93 1.79 -3.12 5.82
N ASN A 94 2.22 -3.54 4.64
CA ASN A 94 3.65 -3.79 4.35
C ASN A 94 4.27 -2.74 3.40
N PHE A 95 3.47 -1.81 2.85
CA PHE A 95 3.93 -0.88 1.82
C PHE A 95 5.17 -0.09 2.25
N LYS A 96 5.19 0.44 3.49
CA LYS A 96 6.32 1.23 3.98
C LYS A 96 7.60 0.41 4.01
N GLU A 97 7.56 -0.78 4.61
CA GLU A 97 8.71 -1.68 4.71
C GLU A 97 9.18 -2.13 3.33
N LEU A 98 8.26 -2.55 2.47
CA LEU A 98 8.56 -3.14 1.17
C LEU A 98 9.02 -2.12 0.11
N VAL A 99 8.50 -0.89 0.15
CA VAL A 99 8.73 0.12 -0.91
C VAL A 99 9.62 1.28 -0.43
N THR A 100 9.47 1.71 0.82
CA THR A 100 10.16 2.91 1.33
C THR A 100 11.41 2.54 2.10
N ASP A 101 11.35 1.51 2.95
CA ASP A 101 12.43 1.16 3.87
C ASP A 101 13.26 -0.04 3.41
N SER A 102 12.99 -0.59 2.20
CA SER A 102 13.68 -1.77 1.66
C SER A 102 15.18 -1.55 1.40
N GLY A 103 15.63 -0.30 1.36
CA GLY A 103 17.00 0.08 1.02
C GLY A 103 17.33 -0.13 -0.47
N ARG A 104 16.33 -0.40 -1.30
CA ARG A 104 16.45 -0.69 -2.74
C ARG A 104 15.66 0.34 -3.55
N ASP A 105 16.03 0.50 -4.81
CA ASP A 105 15.16 1.24 -5.72
C ASP A 105 13.92 0.39 -6.03
N ALA A 106 12.77 1.02 -6.26
CA ALA A 106 11.53 0.31 -6.58
C ALA A 106 10.77 0.96 -7.73
N LEU A 107 10.25 0.13 -8.63
CA LEU A 107 9.25 0.52 -9.61
C LEU A 107 7.90 -0.06 -9.19
N VAL A 108 6.94 0.81 -8.88
CA VAL A 108 5.68 0.44 -8.20
C VAL A 108 4.50 0.68 -9.12
N GLU A 109 3.74 -0.36 -9.45
CA GLU A 109 2.46 -0.28 -10.15
C GLU A 109 1.30 -0.21 -9.14
N PHE A 110 0.51 0.86 -9.25
CA PHE A 110 -0.80 0.96 -8.63
C PHE A 110 -1.85 0.56 -9.66
N TYR A 111 -2.58 -0.53 -9.39
CA TYR A 111 -3.55 -1.11 -10.31
C TYR A 111 -4.94 -1.26 -9.68
N ALA A 112 -5.91 -1.57 -10.53
CA ALA A 112 -7.24 -2.02 -10.14
C ALA A 112 -7.58 -3.32 -10.90
N PRO A 113 -8.14 -4.36 -10.25
CA PRO A 113 -8.37 -5.67 -10.88
C PRO A 113 -9.28 -5.64 -12.10
N TRP A 114 -10.23 -4.70 -12.13
CA TRP A 114 -11.21 -4.52 -13.19
C TRP A 114 -10.69 -3.63 -14.34
N CYS A 115 -9.50 -3.05 -14.23
CA CYS A 115 -8.95 -2.19 -15.26
C CYS A 115 -8.32 -3.01 -16.40
N GLY A 116 -8.92 -2.95 -17.59
CA GLY A 116 -8.41 -3.67 -18.77
C GLY A 116 -6.99 -3.27 -19.19
N HIS A 117 -6.54 -2.04 -18.92
CA HIS A 117 -5.15 -1.64 -19.16
C HIS A 117 -4.17 -2.28 -18.17
N CYS A 118 -4.57 -2.45 -16.91
CA CYS A 118 -3.77 -3.17 -15.90
C CYS A 118 -3.65 -4.66 -16.26
N GLN A 119 -4.75 -5.28 -16.67
CA GLN A 119 -4.75 -6.69 -17.08
C GLN A 119 -3.82 -6.95 -18.27
N LYS A 120 -3.72 -6.00 -19.22
CA LYS A 120 -2.76 -6.07 -20.33
C LYS A 120 -1.32 -5.84 -19.90
N LEU A 121 -1.09 -5.05 -18.84
CA LEU A 121 0.24 -4.75 -18.32
C LEU A 121 0.79 -5.88 -17.44
N ALA A 122 -0.07 -6.58 -16.71
CA ALA A 122 0.31 -7.66 -15.79
C ALA A 122 1.34 -8.67 -16.35
N PRO A 123 1.17 -9.26 -17.56
CA PRO A 123 2.18 -10.19 -18.09
C PRO A 123 3.54 -9.53 -18.35
N VAL A 124 3.55 -8.28 -18.82
CA VAL A 124 4.79 -7.52 -19.06
C VAL A 124 5.47 -7.17 -17.73
N TRP A 125 4.67 -6.88 -16.70
CA TRP A 125 5.17 -6.58 -15.36
C TRP A 125 5.83 -7.79 -14.69
N GLU A 126 5.23 -8.97 -14.83
CA GLU A 126 5.82 -10.24 -14.37
C GLU A 126 7.12 -10.56 -15.13
N GLU A 127 7.13 -10.37 -16.46
CA GLU A 127 8.34 -10.56 -17.28
C GLU A 127 9.46 -9.57 -16.88
N LEU A 128 9.12 -8.32 -16.59
CA LEU A 128 10.05 -7.32 -16.08
C LEU A 128 10.65 -7.75 -14.73
N GLY A 129 9.81 -8.22 -13.81
CA GLY A 129 10.26 -8.74 -12.52
C GLY A 129 11.25 -9.90 -12.68
N GLU A 130 10.95 -10.86 -13.56
CA GLU A 130 11.85 -11.99 -13.83
C GLU A 130 13.18 -11.52 -14.44
N LYS A 131 13.13 -10.53 -15.32
CA LYS A 131 14.31 -9.99 -16.01
C LYS A 131 15.23 -9.19 -15.09
N LEU A 132 14.70 -8.64 -13.99
CA LEU A 132 15.43 -7.80 -13.04
C LEU A 132 15.63 -8.46 -11.66
N LYS A 133 15.29 -9.74 -11.50
CA LYS A 133 15.33 -10.42 -10.19
C LYS A 133 16.70 -10.46 -9.51
N ASP A 134 17.79 -10.46 -10.29
CA ASP A 134 19.17 -10.51 -9.79
C ASP A 134 19.80 -9.10 -9.58
N GLU A 135 19.01 -8.06 -9.88
CA GLU A 135 19.40 -6.65 -9.81
C GLU A 135 19.06 -6.02 -8.44
N GLU A 136 19.62 -4.83 -8.16
CA GLU A 136 19.35 -4.06 -6.94
C GLU A 136 18.10 -3.16 -7.07
N VAL A 137 17.03 -3.69 -7.68
CA VAL A 137 15.76 -3.00 -7.89
C VAL A 137 14.59 -3.93 -7.62
N ASP A 138 13.52 -3.43 -7.02
CA ASP A 138 12.29 -4.17 -6.76
C ASP A 138 11.19 -3.76 -7.74
N ILE A 139 10.56 -4.75 -8.36
CA ILE A 139 9.35 -4.55 -9.17
C ILE A 139 8.16 -4.88 -8.28
N VAL A 140 7.30 -3.89 -8.05
CA VAL A 140 6.24 -3.97 -7.02
C VAL A 140 4.88 -3.70 -7.66
N LYS A 141 3.84 -4.37 -7.17
CA LYS A 141 2.44 -4.06 -7.50
C LYS A 141 1.59 -3.92 -6.24
N ILE A 142 0.59 -3.06 -6.30
CA ILE A 142 -0.42 -2.86 -5.23
C ILE A 142 -1.81 -2.66 -5.84
N ASP A 143 -2.80 -3.39 -5.31
CA ASP A 143 -4.21 -3.13 -5.59
C ASP A 143 -4.66 -1.89 -4.81
N ALA A 144 -4.74 -0.77 -5.51
CA ALA A 144 -5.12 0.53 -4.95
C ALA A 144 -6.64 0.65 -4.69
N THR A 145 -7.43 -0.39 -4.96
CA THR A 145 -8.86 -0.45 -4.60
C THR A 145 -9.07 -1.14 -3.26
N ALA A 146 -8.17 -2.05 -2.90
CA ALA A 146 -8.24 -2.84 -1.68
C ALA A 146 -7.27 -2.38 -0.57
N ASN A 147 -6.26 -1.57 -0.91
CA ASN A 147 -5.23 -1.13 0.02
C ASN A 147 -5.09 0.39 0.07
N ASP A 148 -4.81 0.93 1.26
CA ASP A 148 -4.31 2.29 1.44
C ASP A 148 -2.81 2.37 1.17
N TRP A 149 -2.34 3.55 0.81
CA TRP A 149 -0.94 3.88 0.54
C TRP A 149 -0.68 5.35 0.96
N PRO A 150 0.57 5.82 1.04
CA PRO A 150 0.84 7.21 1.41
C PRO A 150 0.47 8.17 0.26
N LYS A 151 -0.79 8.57 0.20
CA LYS A 151 -1.39 9.43 -0.85
C LYS A 151 -0.69 10.79 -1.00
N SER A 152 -0.04 11.28 0.06
CA SER A 152 0.78 12.50 0.03
C SER A 152 2.05 12.36 -0.81
N LEU A 153 2.52 11.13 -1.05
CA LEU A 153 3.70 10.82 -1.85
C LEU A 153 3.34 10.24 -3.23
N TYR A 154 2.24 9.47 -3.31
CA TYR A 154 1.79 8.83 -4.54
C TYR A 154 0.41 9.32 -4.93
N ASP A 155 0.38 10.29 -5.85
CA ASP A 155 -0.85 10.83 -6.43
C ASP A 155 -1.43 9.88 -7.48
N VAL A 156 -2.25 8.93 -7.04
CA VAL A 156 -2.88 7.92 -7.91
C VAL A 156 -4.31 8.36 -8.21
N SER A 157 -4.53 8.86 -9.43
CA SER A 157 -5.83 9.36 -9.91
C SER A 157 -6.47 8.48 -10.99
N GLY A 158 -5.79 7.42 -11.41
CA GLY A 158 -6.25 6.46 -12.42
C GLY A 158 -5.35 5.24 -12.51
N PHE A 159 -5.74 4.26 -13.32
CA PHE A 159 -5.07 2.96 -13.38
C PHE A 159 -4.67 2.54 -14.80
N PRO A 160 -3.50 1.89 -14.97
CA PRO A 160 -2.42 1.79 -13.98
C PRO A 160 -1.72 3.15 -13.84
N THR A 161 -1.26 3.46 -12.63
CA THR A 161 -0.31 4.54 -12.37
C THR A 161 0.98 3.92 -11.85
N ILE A 162 2.13 4.32 -12.40
CA ILE A 162 3.43 3.74 -12.06
C ILE A 162 4.32 4.84 -11.48
N PHE A 163 5.06 4.50 -10.43
CA PHE A 163 6.03 5.39 -9.80
C PHE A 163 7.39 4.72 -9.66
N TRP A 164 8.44 5.51 -9.86
CA TRP A 164 9.80 5.20 -9.47
C TRP A 164 10.06 5.73 -8.06
N LYS A 165 10.48 4.87 -7.15
CA LYS A 165 10.95 5.24 -5.81
C LYS A 165 12.45 4.96 -5.72
N PRO A 166 13.29 6.00 -5.66
CA PRO A 166 14.72 5.81 -5.40
C PRO A 166 14.94 5.25 -3.98
N LYS A 167 16.02 4.48 -3.79
CA LYS A 167 16.44 3.99 -2.46
C LYS A 167 16.76 5.10 -1.46
N ASP A 168 17.12 6.28 -1.96
CA ASP A 168 17.30 7.49 -1.16
C ASP A 168 15.94 8.04 -0.71
N ASN A 169 15.63 7.87 0.58
CA ASN A 169 14.37 8.31 1.18
C ASN A 169 14.19 9.83 1.27
N SER A 170 15.24 10.62 1.05
CA SER A 170 15.09 12.07 0.90
C SER A 170 14.43 12.45 -0.44
N LYS A 171 14.48 11.57 -1.44
CA LYS A 171 13.87 11.78 -2.75
C LYS A 171 12.43 11.28 -2.77
N LYS A 172 11.54 12.13 -3.31
CA LYS A 172 10.15 11.77 -3.53
C LYS A 172 10.01 10.77 -4.69
N PRO A 173 8.97 9.92 -4.69
CA PRO A 173 8.63 9.10 -5.84
C PRO A 173 8.39 9.97 -7.08
N VAL A 174 8.80 9.48 -8.25
CA VAL A 174 8.62 10.16 -9.53
C VAL A 174 7.65 9.35 -10.39
N ARG A 175 6.62 10.01 -10.94
CA ARG A 175 5.65 9.33 -11.80
C ARG A 175 6.33 8.87 -13.10
N TYR A 176 6.13 7.61 -13.46
CA TYR A 176 6.53 7.07 -14.75
C TYR A 176 5.46 7.36 -15.81
N ASN A 177 5.87 8.00 -16.90
CA ASN A 177 4.99 8.36 -18.03
C ASN A 177 5.48 7.80 -19.38
N GLY A 178 6.42 6.84 -19.35
CA GLY A 178 6.96 6.21 -20.56
C GLY A 178 6.02 5.16 -21.17
N GLY A 179 6.53 4.44 -22.18
CA GLY A 179 5.83 3.34 -22.82
C GLY A 179 5.62 2.14 -21.88
N ARG A 180 4.77 1.19 -22.26
CA ARG A 180 4.42 0.04 -21.41
C ARG A 180 4.90 -1.29 -22.01
N ALA A 181 5.83 -1.24 -22.95
CA ALA A 181 6.55 -2.42 -23.41
C ALA A 181 7.68 -2.77 -22.44
N LEU A 182 8.12 -4.02 -22.45
CA LEU A 182 9.19 -4.50 -21.58
C LEU A 182 10.47 -3.67 -21.72
N GLU A 183 10.83 -3.34 -22.96
CA GLU A 183 12.05 -2.59 -23.30
C GLU A 183 12.01 -1.16 -22.75
N ASP A 184 10.83 -0.54 -22.73
CA ASP A 184 10.65 0.80 -22.17
C ASP A 184 10.94 0.81 -20.67
N PHE A 185 10.44 -0.21 -19.95
CA PHE A 185 10.69 -0.36 -18.53
C PHE A 185 12.15 -0.68 -18.23
N VAL A 186 12.75 -1.64 -18.93
CA VAL A 186 14.17 -1.99 -18.75
C VAL A 186 15.04 -0.76 -18.95
N LYS A 187 14.81 -0.02 -20.05
CA LYS A 187 15.53 1.23 -20.32
C LYS A 187 15.34 2.26 -19.21
N TYR A 188 14.11 2.47 -18.76
CA TYR A 188 13.83 3.45 -17.71
C TYR A 188 14.49 3.08 -16.38
N VAL A 189 14.40 1.81 -15.97
CA VAL A 189 15.02 1.31 -14.73
C VAL A 189 16.54 1.42 -14.84
N SER A 190 17.14 1.01 -15.95
CA SER A 190 18.59 1.15 -16.19
C SER A 190 19.08 2.60 -16.09
N ASP A 191 18.33 3.55 -16.64
CA ASP A 191 18.69 4.97 -16.62
C ASP A 191 18.55 5.58 -15.21
N ASN A 192 17.53 5.18 -14.44
CA ASN A 192 17.17 5.81 -13.18
C ASN A 192 17.66 5.07 -11.91
N ALA A 193 18.12 3.83 -12.03
CA ALA A 193 18.66 3.05 -10.93
C ALA A 193 19.78 3.82 -10.20
N SER A 194 19.76 3.82 -8.87
CA SER A 194 20.74 4.54 -8.06
C SER A 194 22.16 4.01 -8.31
N ASN A 195 22.28 2.69 -8.47
CA ASN A 195 23.49 2.02 -8.93
C ASN A 195 23.30 1.52 -10.37
N GLU A 196 24.37 1.40 -11.14
CA GLU A 196 24.25 0.74 -12.45
C GLU A 196 23.90 -0.73 -12.26
N LEU A 197 22.97 -1.24 -13.07
CA LEU A 197 22.55 -2.63 -13.04
C LEU A 197 23.72 -3.56 -13.43
N LYS A 198 23.71 -4.78 -12.90
CA LYS A 198 24.72 -5.82 -13.18
C LYS A 198 24.62 -6.30 -14.62
N GLY A 199 23.42 -6.60 -15.08
CA GLY A 199 23.13 -7.17 -16.40
C GLY A 199 22.86 -6.15 -17.50
N PHE A 200 22.67 -4.87 -17.16
CA PHE A 200 22.29 -3.84 -18.13
C PHE A 200 23.13 -2.56 -18.01
N ASP A 201 23.47 -1.96 -19.15
CA ASP A 201 24.05 -0.62 -19.19
C ASP A 201 23.00 0.45 -18.89
N ARG A 202 23.43 1.71 -18.69
CA ARG A 202 22.52 2.87 -18.47
C ARG A 202 21.53 3.15 -19.61
N LYS A 203 21.66 2.50 -20.77
CA LYS A 203 20.76 2.65 -21.92
C LYS A 203 19.75 1.48 -22.01
N GLY A 204 19.83 0.50 -21.10
CA GLY A 204 18.97 -0.69 -21.11
C GLY A 204 19.46 -1.81 -22.00
N ASN A 205 20.69 -1.74 -22.54
CA ASN A 205 21.26 -2.84 -23.30
C ASN A 205 21.88 -3.87 -22.36
N ALA A 206 21.71 -5.15 -22.67
CA ALA A 206 22.39 -6.21 -21.92
C ALA A 206 23.91 -6.03 -22.00
N LYS A 207 24.58 -6.04 -20.85
CA LYS A 207 26.05 -6.11 -20.79
C LYS A 207 26.45 -7.49 -21.30
N LYS A 208 27.48 -7.55 -22.14
CA LYS A 208 28.06 -8.83 -22.53
C LYS A 208 28.75 -9.41 -21.30
N ASP A 209 28.42 -10.63 -20.92
CA ASP A 209 29.15 -11.35 -19.89
C ASP A 209 30.65 -11.30 -20.23
N GLU A 210 31.45 -10.70 -19.36
CA GLU A 210 32.90 -10.90 -19.38
C GLU A 210 33.13 -12.33 -18.84
N LEU A 211 33.12 -13.29 -19.77
CA LEU A 211 33.53 -14.68 -19.55
C LEU A 211 34.96 -14.77 -18.98
#